data_AF-A0A3S1H7M6-F1
#
_entry.id   AF-A0A3S1H7M6-F1
#
_cell.length_a   1.000
_cell.length_b   1.000
_cell.length_c   1.000
_cell.angle_alpha   90.00
_cell.angle_beta   90.00
_cell.angle_gamma   90.00
#
_symmetry.space_group_name_H-M   'P 1'
#
loop_
_entity.id
_entity.type
_entity.pdbx_description
1 polymer ?
#
loop_
_entity_poly.entity_id
_entity_poly.type
_entity_poly.pdbx_seq_one_letter_code
_entity_poly.pdbx_strand_id
1 'polypeptide(L)'
;MSNDLFLLEAFLLFVAPGPTNALLMAGAVKREQTTRLLAAQACGYGIAAAFWLLSRPLMPADAIQILKFVAVGWLSVLGLRLMAGNSGGAPGRRDGVSVLATTALNPKAFIYCLAMVPMDAGPDELGIFWLMLVGITAITGSLWVL
;
A
#
# COMPACT_ATOMS: atom_id res chain seq x y z
N MET A 1 18.22 3.93 11.66
CA MET A 1 17.18 4.96 11.89
C MET A 1 16.70 4.81 13.33
N SER A 2 16.29 5.90 14.01
CA SER A 2 15.50 5.73 15.24
C SER A 2 14.19 5.02 14.89
N ASN A 3 13.72 4.10 15.73
CA ASN A 3 12.47 3.36 15.51
C ASN A 3 11.28 4.30 15.27
N ASP A 4 11.26 5.46 15.94
CA ASP A 4 10.19 6.44 15.81
C ASP A 4 10.14 7.08 14.42
N LEU A 5 11.30 7.35 13.82
CA LEU A 5 11.38 7.95 12.49
C LEU A 5 10.88 6.98 11.42
N PHE A 6 11.24 5.69 11.56
CA PHE A 6 10.75 4.64 10.68
C PHE A 6 9.22 4.52 10.72
N LEU A 7 8.64 4.48 11.92
CA LEU A 7 7.19 4.38 12.08
C LEU A 7 6.49 5.61 11.50
N LEU A 8 7.05 6.81 11.70
CA LEU A 8 6.52 8.04 11.14
C LEU A 8 6.54 8.03 9.61
N GLU A 9 7.65 7.63 8.98
CA GLU A 9 7.77 7.56 7.53
C GLU A 9 6.77 6.56 6.93
N ALA A 10 6.67 5.36 7.52
CA ALA A 10 5.71 4.36 7.11
C ALA A 10 4.26 4.87 7.27
N PHE A 11 3.95 5.51 8.40
CA PHE A 11 2.65 6.11 8.63
C PHE A 11 2.32 7.17 7.58
N LEU A 12 3.25 8.10 7.31
CA LEU A 12 3.08 9.17 6.31
C LEU A 12 2.85 8.60 4.91
N LEU A 13 3.59 7.57 4.51
CA LEU A 13 3.43 6.91 3.21
C LEU A 13 2.02 6.32 3.03
N PHE A 14 1.50 5.64 4.07
CA PHE A 14 0.22 4.95 3.97
C PHE A 14 -0.98 5.88 4.20
N VAL A 15 -0.86 6.88 5.09
CA VAL A 15 -1.93 7.87 5.30
C VAL A 15 -2.09 8.80 4.12
N ALA A 16 -1.02 9.13 3.38
CA ALA A 16 -1.08 10.02 2.22
C ALA A 16 -2.17 9.60 1.24
N PRO A 17 -2.92 10.53 0.61
CA PRO A 17 -3.98 10.18 -0.32
C PRO A 17 -3.45 9.32 -1.48
N GLY A 18 -4.22 8.32 -1.87
CA GLY A 18 -3.87 7.40 -2.95
C GLY A 18 -5.08 6.59 -3.41
N PRO A 19 -4.94 5.74 -4.44
CA PRO A 19 -6.05 5.03 -5.07
C PRO A 19 -6.80 4.11 -4.13
N THR A 20 -6.05 3.34 -3.33
CA THR A 20 -6.62 2.51 -2.27
C THR A 20 -7.43 3.35 -1.28
N ASN A 21 -6.88 4.48 -0.85
CA ASN A 21 -7.50 5.36 0.15
C ASN A 21 -8.76 6.04 -0.41
N ALA A 22 -8.72 6.48 -1.68
CA ALA A 22 -9.88 7.02 -2.38
C ALA A 22 -11.00 5.99 -2.56
N LEU A 23 -10.64 4.72 -2.82
CA LEU A 23 -11.61 3.63 -2.91
C LEU A 23 -12.20 3.24 -1.55
N LEU A 24 -11.40 3.27 -0.48
CA LEU A 24 -11.89 3.10 0.88
C LEU A 24 -12.92 4.18 1.21
N MET A 25 -12.58 5.44 0.98
CA MET A 25 -13.47 6.58 1.21
C MET A 25 -14.76 6.48 0.39
N ALA A 26 -14.67 6.10 -0.89
CA ALA A 26 -15.84 5.94 -1.75
C ALA A 26 -16.71 4.72 -1.38
N GLY A 27 -16.11 3.63 -0.87
CA GLY A 27 -16.80 2.41 -0.47
C GLY A 27 -17.34 2.43 0.97
N ALA A 28 -16.79 3.30 1.82
CA ALA A 28 -17.18 3.49 3.21
C ALA A 28 -18.62 3.97 3.41
N VAL A 29 -19.29 4.46 2.35
CA VAL A 29 -20.69 4.91 2.36
C VAL A 29 -21.63 3.83 2.91
N LYS A 30 -21.26 2.54 2.83
CA LYS A 30 -21.97 1.43 3.48
C LYS A 30 -21.12 0.84 4.61
N ARG A 31 -21.58 1.02 5.85
CA ARG A 31 -20.91 0.57 7.09
C ARG A 31 -20.57 -0.93 7.11
N GLU A 32 -21.39 -1.77 6.47
CA GLU A 32 -21.14 -3.22 6.34
C GLU A 32 -19.99 -3.55 5.38
N GLN A 33 -19.67 -2.64 4.45
CA GLN A 33 -18.56 -2.82 3.51
C GLN A 33 -17.23 -2.35 4.09
N THR A 34 -17.22 -1.45 5.07
CA THR A 34 -16.03 -0.94 5.76
C THR A 34 -15.07 -2.04 6.19
N THR A 35 -15.53 -3.03 6.95
CA THR A 35 -14.66 -4.10 7.48
C THR A 35 -14.09 -4.96 6.35
N ARG A 36 -14.91 -5.28 5.34
CA ARG A 36 -14.49 -6.04 4.16
C ARG A 36 -13.48 -5.27 3.31
N LEU A 37 -13.62 -3.95 3.20
CA LEU A 37 -12.72 -3.09 2.44
C LEU A 37 -11.37 -2.92 3.15
N LEU A 38 -11.37 -2.73 4.47
CA LEU A 38 -10.16 -2.69 5.28
C LEU A 38 -9.40 -4.03 5.24
N ALA A 39 -10.13 -5.16 5.33
CA ALA A 39 -9.54 -6.48 5.17
C ALA A 39 -8.94 -6.66 3.76
N ALA A 40 -9.66 -6.25 2.71
CA ALA A 40 -9.16 -6.32 1.34
C ALA A 40 -7.89 -5.46 1.13
N GLN A 41 -7.81 -4.29 1.74
CA GLN A 41 -6.61 -3.44 1.72
C GLN A 41 -5.42 -4.15 2.40
N ALA A 42 -5.61 -4.60 3.64
CA ALA A 42 -4.57 -5.26 4.42
C ALA A 42 -4.05 -6.52 3.70
N CYS A 43 -4.95 -7.33 3.14
CA CYS A 43 -4.59 -8.49 2.32
C CYS A 43 -3.83 -8.08 1.05
N GLY A 44 -4.30 -7.06 0.32
CA GLY A 44 -3.65 -6.61 -0.91
C GLY A 44 -2.21 -6.14 -0.68
N TYR A 45 -1.99 -5.30 0.32
CA TYR A 45 -0.64 -4.86 0.68
C TYR A 45 0.20 -5.99 1.28
N GLY A 46 -0.38 -6.85 2.11
CA GLY A 46 0.31 -8.00 2.69
C GLY A 46 0.80 -8.99 1.64
N ILE A 47 -0.01 -9.26 0.60
CA ILE A 47 0.38 -10.11 -0.54
C ILE A 47 1.50 -9.45 -1.36
N ALA A 48 1.36 -8.16 -1.69
CA ALA A 48 2.38 -7.43 -2.44
C ALA A 48 3.72 -7.40 -1.70
N ALA A 49 3.69 -7.13 -0.39
CA ALA A 49 4.86 -7.14 0.47
C ALA A 49 5.48 -8.54 0.54
N ALA A 50 4.67 -9.58 0.78
CA ALA A 50 5.18 -10.96 0.82
C ALA A 50 5.85 -11.33 -0.51
N PHE A 51 5.19 -11.08 -1.65
CA PHE A 51 5.77 -11.34 -2.96
C PHE A 51 7.14 -10.67 -3.14
N TRP A 52 7.26 -9.40 -2.74
CA TRP A 52 8.54 -8.69 -2.81
C TRP A 52 9.59 -9.26 -1.85
N LEU A 53 9.23 -9.49 -0.58
CA LEU A 53 10.17 -10.00 0.42
C LEU A 53 10.69 -11.41 0.08
N LEU A 54 9.87 -12.24 -0.59
CA LEU A 54 10.30 -13.54 -1.10
C LEU A 54 11.18 -13.43 -2.37
N SER A 55 10.92 -12.46 -3.26
CA SER A 55 11.65 -12.33 -4.52
C SER A 55 12.92 -11.49 -4.43
N ARG A 56 13.06 -10.63 -3.43
CA ARG A 56 14.23 -9.73 -3.26
C ARG A 56 15.60 -10.44 -3.26
N PRO A 57 15.80 -11.68 -2.75
CA PRO A 57 17.13 -12.30 -2.76
C PRO A 57 17.59 -12.71 -4.17
N LEU A 58 16.66 -12.79 -5.13
CA LEU A 58 16.93 -13.14 -6.52
C LEU A 58 17.26 -11.91 -7.38
N MET A 59 17.17 -10.70 -6.82
CA MET A 59 17.29 -9.45 -7.58
C MET A 59 18.69 -8.84 -7.43
N PRO A 60 19.35 -8.47 -8.55
CA PRO A 60 20.59 -7.70 -8.48
C PRO A 60 20.33 -6.28 -7.96
N ALA A 61 21.33 -5.66 -7.32
CA ALA A 61 21.21 -4.34 -6.70
C ALA A 61 20.73 -3.26 -7.69
N ASP A 62 21.21 -3.30 -8.93
CA ASP A 62 20.81 -2.37 -10.00
C ASP A 62 19.32 -2.48 -10.33
N ALA A 63 18.77 -3.70 -10.35
CA ALA A 63 17.35 -3.93 -10.60
C ALA A 63 16.48 -3.36 -9.46
N ILE A 64 16.93 -3.48 -8.21
CA ILE A 64 16.24 -2.91 -7.05
C ILE A 64 16.18 -1.38 -7.17
N GLN A 65 17.28 -0.75 -7.59
CA GLN A 65 17.32 0.69 -7.78
C GLN A 65 16.39 1.16 -8.90
N ILE A 66 16.38 0.47 -10.04
CA ILE A 66 15.44 0.75 -11.13
C ILE A 66 13.99 0.61 -10.64
N LEU A 67 13.70 -0.45 -9.89
CA LEU A 67 12.36 -0.71 -9.38
C LEU A 67 11.87 0.37 -8.40
N LYS A 68 12.76 0.98 -7.61
CA LYS A 68 12.44 2.16 -6.79
C LYS A 68 11.92 3.31 -7.63
N PHE A 69 12.63 3.67 -8.71
CA PHE A 69 12.22 4.75 -9.59
C PHE A 69 10.91 4.42 -10.31
N VAL A 70 10.75 3.17 -10.77
CA VAL A 70 9.50 2.70 -11.39
C VAL A 70 8.34 2.78 -10.39
N ALA A 71 8.51 2.35 -9.15
CA ALA A 71 7.48 2.37 -8.13
C ALA A 71 7.04 3.80 -7.78
N VAL A 72 8.00 4.72 -7.63
CA VAL A 72 7.72 6.14 -7.39
C VAL A 72 7.02 6.77 -8.60
N GLY A 73 7.57 6.58 -9.80
CA GLY A 73 6.97 7.11 -11.03
C GLY A 73 5.55 6.59 -11.25
N TRP A 74 5.32 5.30 -11.01
CA TRP A 74 4.00 4.70 -11.07
C TRP A 74 3.04 5.30 -10.03
N LEU A 75 3.49 5.49 -8.78
CA LEU A 75 2.68 6.13 -7.74
C LEU A 75 2.30 7.56 -8.13
N SER A 76 3.24 8.33 -8.68
CA SER A 76 3.01 9.70 -9.14
C SER A 76 2.00 9.74 -10.28
N VAL A 77 2.16 8.90 -11.32
CA VAL A 77 1.22 8.81 -12.44
C VAL A 77 -0.18 8.46 -11.95
N LEU A 78 -0.26 7.52 -11.01
CA LEU A 78 -1.53 7.05 -10.48
C LEU A 78 -2.21 8.12 -9.60
N GLY A 79 -1.44 8.88 -8.82
CA GLY A 79 -1.92 10.06 -8.10
C GLY A 79 -2.44 11.15 -9.04
N LEU A 80 -1.69 11.49 -10.09
CA LEU A 80 -2.10 12.48 -11.10
C LEU A 80 -3.37 12.05 -11.85
N ARG A 81 -3.49 10.77 -12.21
CA ARG A 81 -4.70 10.23 -12.85
C ARG A 81 -5.93 10.34 -11.95
N LEU A 82 -5.79 10.17 -10.64
CA LEU A 82 -6.90 10.41 -9.71
C LEU A 82 -7.31 11.88 -9.67
N MET A 83 -6.34 12.79 -9.62
CA MET A 83 -6.62 14.23 -9.63
C MET A 83 -7.31 14.66 -10.93
N ALA A 84 -6.90 14.10 -12.07
CA ALA A 84 -7.49 14.37 -13.37
C ALA A 84 -8.85 13.67 -13.59
N GLY A 85 -9.07 12.51 -12.97
CA GLY A 85 -10.21 11.63 -13.18
C GLY A 85 -11.48 11.97 -12.41
N ASN A 86 -11.52 13.06 -11.62
CA ASN A 86 -12.71 13.46 -10.85
C ASN A 86 -13.81 14.12 -11.71
N SER A 87 -13.84 13.86 -13.02
CA SER A 87 -14.86 14.34 -13.96
C SER A 87 -15.68 13.16 -14.51
N GLY A 88 -16.76 12.80 -13.82
CA GLY A 88 -17.99 12.32 -14.50
C GLY A 88 -18.19 10.81 -14.79
N GLY A 89 -17.85 9.88 -13.89
CA GLY A 89 -18.18 8.45 -14.06
C GLY A 89 -19.14 7.91 -13.00
N ALA A 90 -20.29 7.38 -13.45
CA ALA A 90 -21.45 6.87 -12.67
C ALA A 90 -21.14 6.03 -11.41
N PRO A 91 -22.07 5.98 -10.41
CA PRO A 91 -21.89 5.24 -9.15
C PRO A 91 -22.09 3.73 -9.36
N GLY A 92 -21.13 3.08 -10.03
CA GLY A 92 -21.04 1.64 -10.09
C GLY A 92 -20.53 1.10 -8.75
N ARG A 93 -21.31 0.22 -8.12
CA ARG A 93 -20.96 -0.55 -6.92
C ARG A 93 -19.54 -1.13 -7.05
N ARG A 94 -18.56 -0.51 -6.38
CA ARG A 94 -17.16 -0.96 -6.39
C ARG A 94 -16.97 -2.01 -5.29
N ASP A 95 -17.05 -3.27 -5.70
CA ASP A 95 -16.88 -4.44 -4.82
C ASP A 95 -15.43 -4.57 -4.30
N GLY A 96 -15.25 -5.28 -3.18
CA GLY A 96 -13.94 -5.46 -2.51
C GLY A 96 -12.84 -6.06 -3.40
N VAL A 97 -13.19 -6.72 -4.51
CA VAL A 97 -12.23 -7.19 -5.52
C VAL A 97 -11.55 -6.01 -6.26
N SER A 98 -12.29 -4.93 -6.52
CA SER A 98 -11.72 -3.72 -7.13
C SER A 98 -10.72 -3.06 -6.19
N VAL A 99 -11.00 -3.03 -4.88
CA VAL A 99 -10.10 -2.48 -3.86
C VAL A 99 -8.89 -3.39 -3.64
N LEU A 100 -9.09 -4.71 -3.62
CA LEU A 100 -8.00 -5.68 -3.56
C LEU A 100 -7.05 -5.53 -4.76
N ALA A 101 -7.57 -5.51 -5.98
CA ALA A 101 -6.77 -5.42 -7.20
C ALA A 101 -6.02 -4.09 -7.30
N THR A 102 -6.68 -2.98 -7.02
CA THR A 102 -6.01 -1.66 -7.02
C THR A 102 -5.01 -1.51 -5.88
N THR A 103 -5.22 -2.16 -4.73
CA THR A 103 -4.27 -2.14 -3.61
C THR A 103 -3.07 -3.04 -3.85
N ALA A 104 -3.27 -4.22 -4.44
CA ALA A 104 -2.17 -5.07 -4.88
C ALA A 104 -1.31 -4.35 -5.95
N LEU A 105 -1.93 -3.55 -6.81
CA LEU A 105 -1.27 -2.70 -7.80
C LEU A 105 -0.78 -1.36 -7.24
N ASN A 106 -1.08 -1.05 -5.98
CA ASN A 106 -0.69 0.21 -5.36
C ASN A 106 0.77 0.07 -4.89
N PRO A 107 1.69 0.83 -5.49
CA PRO A 107 3.12 0.65 -5.25
C PRO A 107 3.54 1.08 -3.84
N LYS A 108 2.65 1.57 -2.97
CA LYS A 108 2.98 1.94 -1.59
C LYS A 108 3.59 0.80 -0.79
N ALA A 109 3.07 -0.42 -0.90
CA ALA A 109 3.67 -1.59 -0.24
C ALA A 109 5.08 -1.88 -0.80
N PHE A 110 5.25 -1.74 -2.12
CA PHE A 110 6.57 -1.85 -2.75
C PHE A 110 7.53 -0.76 -2.28
N ILE A 111 7.09 0.50 -2.20
CA ILE A 111 7.91 1.62 -1.72
C ILE A 111 8.32 1.40 -0.27
N TYR A 112 7.41 0.96 0.59
CA TYR A 112 7.73 0.57 1.97
C TYR A 112 8.82 -0.50 1.99
N CYS A 113 8.63 -1.61 1.26
CA CYS A 113 9.59 -2.70 1.27
C CYS A 113 10.93 -2.36 0.59
N LEU A 114 10.95 -1.46 -0.38
CA LEU A 114 12.16 -1.05 -1.10
C LEU A 114 12.95 0.01 -0.33
N ALA A 115 12.27 0.96 0.30
CA ALA A 115 12.89 2.12 0.92
C ALA A 115 13.21 1.90 2.40
N MET A 116 12.42 1.08 3.09
CA MET A 116 12.45 1.02 4.56
C MET A 116 12.91 -0.34 5.11
N VAL A 117 12.66 -1.45 4.41
CA VAL A 117 13.06 -2.80 4.89
C VAL A 117 14.53 -3.07 4.54
N PRO A 118 15.40 -3.37 5.53
CA PRO A 118 16.82 -3.65 5.28
C PRO A 118 17.02 -4.91 4.43
N MET A 119 17.98 -4.88 3.51
CA MET A 119 18.28 -5.99 2.60
C MET A 119 18.96 -7.17 3.30
N ASP A 120 19.66 -6.90 4.38
CA ASP A 120 20.35 -7.84 5.26
C ASP A 120 19.45 -8.43 6.36
N ALA A 121 18.19 -7.99 6.45
CA ALA A 121 17.25 -8.47 7.46
C ALA A 121 16.97 -9.97 7.33
N GLY A 122 17.08 -10.70 8.45
CA GLY A 122 16.79 -12.13 8.54
C GLY A 122 15.29 -12.47 8.51
N PRO A 123 14.90 -13.75 8.41
CA PRO A 123 13.50 -14.18 8.31
C PRO A 123 12.59 -13.67 9.45
N ASP A 124 13.08 -13.68 10.69
CA ASP A 124 12.32 -13.23 11.85
C ASP A 124 12.06 -11.71 11.79
N GLU A 125 13.07 -10.94 11.39
CA GLU A 125 12.96 -9.49 11.20
C GLU A 125 12.01 -9.15 10.06
N LEU A 126 12.03 -9.92 8.96
CA LEU A 126 11.08 -9.76 7.85
C LEU A 126 9.63 -9.96 8.31
N GLY A 127 9.40 -10.93 9.19
CA GLY A 127 8.09 -11.14 9.81
C GLY A 127 7.62 -9.91 10.59
N ILE A 128 8.51 -9.26 11.34
CA ILE A 128 8.21 -8.02 12.08
C ILE A 128 7.85 -6.89 11.12
N PHE A 129 8.65 -6.65 10.06
CA PHE A 129 8.35 -5.62 9.06
C PHE A 129 7.02 -5.87 8.34
N TRP A 130 6.72 -7.14 8.03
CA TRP A 130 5.44 -7.50 7.41
C TRP A 130 4.25 -7.24 8.35
N LEU A 131 4.37 -7.61 9.63
CA LEU A 131 3.34 -7.33 10.64
C LEU A 131 3.16 -5.83 10.86
N MET A 132 4.24 -5.04 10.89
CA MET A 132 4.17 -3.59 10.98
C MET A 132 3.44 -2.98 9.78
N LEU A 133 3.72 -3.44 8.56
CA LEU A 133 2.98 -3.00 7.37
C LEU A 133 1.48 -3.30 7.48
N VAL A 134 1.11 -4.52 7.90
CA VAL A 134 -0.31 -4.88 8.08
C VAL A 134 -0.96 -4.01 9.17
N GLY A 135 -0.29 -3.77 10.29
CA GLY A 135 -0.78 -2.91 11.36
C GLY A 135 -0.96 -1.45 10.93
N ILE A 136 0.06 -0.84 10.32
CA ILE A 136 0.02 0.55 9.85
C ILE A 136 -1.04 0.73 8.76
N THR A 137 -1.18 -0.23 7.83
CA THR A 137 -2.20 -0.16 6.79
C THR A 137 -3.62 -0.27 7.35
N ALA A 138 -3.86 -1.10 8.37
CA ALA A 138 -5.14 -1.16 9.05
C ALA A 138 -5.48 0.16 9.79
N ILE A 139 -4.50 0.73 10.51
CA ILE A 139 -4.67 2.01 11.23
C ILE A 139 -4.96 3.14 10.24
N THR A 140 -4.09 3.33 9.26
CA THR A 140 -4.22 4.40 8.26
C THR A 140 -5.45 4.21 7.39
N GLY A 141 -5.78 2.98 7.00
CA GLY A 141 -7.01 2.65 6.26
C GLY A 141 -8.27 3.02 7.04
N SER A 142 -8.29 2.78 8.35
CA SER A 142 -9.42 3.15 9.21
C SER A 142 -9.69 4.65 9.22
N LEU A 143 -8.63 5.49 9.17
CA LEU A 143 -8.77 6.95 9.07
C LEU A 143 -9.49 7.42 7.80
N TRP A 144 -9.44 6.64 6.72
CA TRP A 144 -10.09 6.96 5.44
C TRP A 144 -11.54 6.47 5.35
N VAL A 145 -12.00 5.70 6.35
CA VAL A 145 -13.34 5.09 6.39
C VAL A 145 -14.22 5.70 7.48
N LEU A 146 -13.64 6.49 8.39
CA LEU A 146 -14.34 7.32 9.39
C LEU A 146 -14.93 8.57 8.73
#